data_AF-A0A5C8SCA8-F1
#
_entry.id   AF-A0A5C8SCA8-F1
#
_cell.length_a   1.000
_cell.length_b   1.000
_cell.length_c   1.000
_cell.angle_alpha   90.00
_cell.angle_beta   90.00
_cell.angle_gamma   90.00
#
_symmetry.space_group_name_H-M   'P 1'
#
loop_
_entity.id
_entity.type
_entity.pdbx_description
1 polymer ?
#
loop_
_entity_poly.entity_id
_entity_poly.type
_entity_poly.pdbx_seq_one_letter_code
_entity_poly.pdbx_strand_id
1 'polypeptide(L)'
;MPDAPPMDKKRVMAARLTGLVGFTNSSCPDLQGDPALLKGAVERLGVDPKDLEQGELAMVARSFSETYQKDVPANCRRAIETFGPSSRIVPNLIVKR
;
A
#
# COMPACT_ATOMS: atom_id res chain seq x y z
N MET A 1 -29.02 -11.97 -7.12
CA MET A 1 -28.04 -10.87 -7.24
C MET A 1 -26.69 -11.55 -7.37
N PRO A 2 -25.93 -11.37 -8.46
CA PRO A 2 -24.62 -12.03 -8.55
C PRO A 2 -23.68 -11.33 -7.56
N ASP A 3 -23.24 -12.11 -6.59
CA ASP A 3 -22.15 -11.81 -5.65
C ASP A 3 -20.96 -11.29 -6.46
N ALA A 4 -20.52 -10.05 -6.22
CA ALA A 4 -19.26 -9.57 -6.78
C ALA A 4 -18.18 -10.61 -6.42
N PRO A 5 -17.37 -11.12 -7.38
CA PRO A 5 -16.40 -12.14 -7.07
C PRO A 5 -15.54 -11.65 -5.90
N PRO A 6 -15.28 -12.48 -4.88
CA PRO A 6 -14.51 -12.06 -3.73
C PRO A 6 -13.21 -11.47 -4.23
N MET A 7 -13.02 -10.18 -3.99
CA MET A 7 -11.88 -9.40 -4.49
C MET A 7 -10.61 -10.21 -4.25
N ASP A 8 -9.87 -10.51 -5.32
CA ASP A 8 -8.68 -11.35 -5.24
C ASP A 8 -7.77 -10.89 -4.10
N LYS A 9 -7.30 -11.82 -3.26
CA LYS A 9 -6.40 -11.49 -2.12
C LYS A 9 -5.20 -10.66 -2.57
N LYS A 10 -4.75 -10.87 -3.82
CA LYS A 10 -3.68 -10.12 -4.48
C LYS A 10 -4.08 -8.66 -4.77
N ARG A 11 -5.30 -8.41 -5.25
CA ARG A 11 -5.88 -7.07 -5.48
C ARG A 11 -5.99 -6.30 -4.17
N VAL A 12 -6.51 -6.94 -3.12
CA VAL A 12 -6.58 -6.34 -1.77
C VAL A 12 -5.19 -6.00 -1.24
N MET A 13 -4.20 -6.90 -1.41
CA MET A 13 -2.81 -6.60 -1.05
C MET A 13 -2.24 -5.40 -1.81
N ALA A 14 -2.47 -5.32 -3.12
CA ALA A 14 -2.02 -4.22 -3.95
C ALA A 14 -2.64 -2.87 -3.51
N ALA A 15 -3.94 -2.85 -3.23
CA ALA A 15 -4.63 -1.68 -2.68
C ALA A 15 -4.07 -1.27 -1.32
N ARG A 16 -3.84 -2.25 -0.44
CA ARG A 16 -3.26 -2.00 0.88
C ARG A 16 -1.85 -1.42 0.81
N LEU A 17 -1.00 -1.93 -0.08
CA LEU A 17 0.36 -1.41 -0.30
C LEU A 17 0.30 0.05 -0.79
N THR A 18 -0.56 0.32 -1.76
CA THR A 18 -0.73 1.68 -2.32
C THR A 18 -1.24 2.65 -1.25
N GLY A 19 -2.24 2.24 -0.48
CA GLY A 19 -2.77 3.04 0.61
C GLY A 19 -1.72 3.32 1.68
N LEU A 20 -0.94 2.31 2.07
CA LEU A 20 0.16 2.47 3.02
C LEU A 20 1.24 3.43 2.50
N VAL A 21 1.67 3.30 1.24
CA VAL A 21 2.68 4.18 0.63
C VAL A 21 2.17 5.62 0.56
N GLY A 22 0.92 5.82 0.12
CA GLY A 22 0.30 7.15 0.06
C GLY A 22 0.16 7.80 1.43
N PHE A 23 -0.28 7.03 2.43
CA PHE A 23 -0.30 7.45 3.84
C PHE A 23 1.10 7.80 4.34
N THR A 24 2.10 6.94 4.10
CA THR A 24 3.46 7.14 4.59
C THR A 24 4.05 8.41 4.00
N ASN A 25 3.93 8.61 2.70
CA ASN A 25 4.42 9.81 2.01
C ASN A 25 3.73 11.11 2.48
N SER A 26 2.48 11.03 2.92
CA SER A 26 1.69 12.21 3.32
C SER A 26 1.76 12.50 4.82
N SER A 27 1.87 11.47 5.67
CA SER A 27 1.70 11.58 7.12
C SER A 27 2.95 11.24 7.92
N CYS A 28 3.91 10.50 7.35
CA CYS A 28 5.17 10.15 8.02
C CYS A 28 6.31 11.04 7.50
N PRO A 29 6.78 12.05 8.25
CA PRO A 29 7.79 12.98 7.75
C PRO A 29 9.17 12.33 7.55
N ASP A 30 9.52 11.35 8.39
CA ASP A 30 10.79 10.62 8.37
C ASP A 30 10.80 9.39 7.44
N LEU A 31 9.66 9.07 6.81
CA LEU A 31 9.53 7.88 5.97
C LEU A 31 9.07 8.26 4.57
N GLN A 32 9.52 7.49 3.60
CA GLN A 32 9.14 7.65 2.21
C GLN A 32 8.89 6.29 1.59
N GLY A 33 7.77 6.15 0.89
CA GLY A 33 7.49 4.97 0.08
C GLY A 33 8.06 5.11 -1.31
N ASP A 34 8.72 4.06 -1.80
CA ASP A 34 9.32 4.00 -3.12
C ASP A 34 8.26 3.62 -4.18
N PRO A 35 7.95 4.52 -5.13
CA PRO A 35 6.92 4.28 -6.14
C PRO A 35 7.32 3.23 -7.17
N ALA A 36 8.61 3.05 -7.45
CA ALA A 36 9.09 2.04 -8.39
C ALA A 36 8.95 0.63 -7.81
N LEU A 37 9.29 0.47 -6.52
CA LEU A 37 9.10 -0.79 -5.80
C LEU A 37 7.62 -1.11 -5.59
N LEU A 38 6.78 -0.10 -5.32
CA LEU A 38 5.33 -0.29 -5.24
C LEU A 38 4.80 -0.85 -6.55
N LYS A 39 5.12 -0.19 -7.68
CA LYS A 39 4.69 -0.61 -9.01
C LYS A 39 5.10 -2.06 -9.30
N GLY A 40 6.38 -2.39 -9.08
CA GLY A 40 6.88 -3.75 -9.29
C GLY A 40 6.27 -4.78 -8.34
N ALA A 41 5.90 -4.42 -7.11
CA ALA A 41 5.21 -5.32 -6.19
C ALA A 41 3.76 -5.61 -6.65
N VAL A 42 3.06 -4.57 -7.08
CA VAL A 42 1.69 -4.65 -7.62
C VAL A 42 1.67 -5.51 -8.90
N GLU A 43 2.61 -5.29 -9.82
CA GLU A 43 2.74 -6.08 -11.05
C GLU A 43 3.05 -7.55 -10.73
N ARG A 44 3.88 -7.84 -9.72
CA ARG A 44 4.14 -9.22 -9.25
C ARG A 44 2.91 -9.89 -8.64
N LEU A 45 1.99 -9.10 -8.09
CA LEU A 45 0.69 -9.57 -7.62
C LEU A 45 -0.30 -9.80 -8.78
N GLY A 46 0.07 -9.48 -10.02
CA GLY A 46 -0.79 -9.61 -11.20
C GLY A 46 -1.90 -8.56 -11.25
N VAL A 47 -1.67 -7.41 -10.61
CA VAL A 47 -2.58 -6.26 -10.60
C VAL A 47 -1.97 -5.19 -11.49
N ASP A 48 -2.79 -4.50 -12.28
CA ASP A 48 -2.29 -3.36 -13.06
C ASP A 48 -2.14 -2.15 -12.11
N PRO A 49 -0.96 -1.51 -12.04
CA PRO A 49 -0.78 -0.32 -11.22
C PRO A 49 -1.75 0.80 -11.57
N LYS A 50 -2.26 0.87 -12.81
CA LYS A 50 -3.25 1.86 -13.21
C LYS A 50 -4.61 1.67 -12.51
N ASP A 51 -4.98 0.44 -12.15
CA ASP A 51 -6.22 0.16 -11.40
C ASP A 51 -6.15 0.73 -9.96
N LEU A 52 -4.94 0.98 -9.45
CA LEU A 52 -4.74 1.59 -8.12
C LEU A 52 -4.72 3.11 -8.18
N GLU A 53 -4.53 3.68 -9.37
CA GLU A 53 -4.64 5.12 -9.61
C GLU A 53 -6.11 5.50 -9.88
N GLN A 54 -6.89 4.62 -10.50
CA GLN A 54 -8.26 4.90 -10.93
C GLN A 54 -9.18 3.68 -10.74
N GLY A 55 -10.42 3.92 -10.29
CA GLY A 55 -11.44 2.88 -10.15
C GLY A 55 -11.63 2.35 -8.73
N GLU A 56 -12.22 1.16 -8.60
CA GLU A 56 -12.59 0.57 -7.31
C GLU A 56 -11.37 0.28 -6.42
N LEU A 57 -10.29 -0.20 -7.02
CA LEU A 57 -9.03 -0.51 -6.32
C LEU A 57 -8.39 0.75 -5.71
N ALA A 58 -8.46 1.89 -6.40
CA ALA A 58 -8.04 3.19 -5.87
C ALA A 58 -8.88 3.63 -4.65
N MET A 59 -10.20 3.41 -4.67
CA MET A 59 -11.08 3.70 -3.53
C MET A 59 -10.77 2.81 -2.32
N VAL A 60 -10.48 1.53 -2.56
CA VAL A 60 -10.06 0.59 -1.51
C VAL A 60 -8.71 1.02 -0.92
N ALA A 61 -7.74 1.39 -1.76
CA ALA A 61 -6.45 1.90 -1.31
C ALA A 61 -6.60 3.15 -0.44
N ARG A 62 -7.46 4.09 -0.85
CA ARG A 62 -7.77 5.31 -0.09
C ARG A 62 -8.41 5.00 1.27
N SER A 63 -9.36 4.07 1.32
CA SER A 63 -9.96 3.61 2.58
C SER A 63 -8.93 3.04 3.55
N PHE A 64 -7.93 2.29 3.02
CA PHE A 64 -6.81 1.82 3.84
C PHE A 64 -5.95 2.98 4.35
N SER A 65 -5.63 3.97 3.51
CA SER A 65 -4.91 5.19 3.92
C SER A 65 -5.62 5.90 5.06
N GLU A 66 -6.94 6.12 4.94
CA GLU A 66 -7.74 6.78 5.98
C GLU A 66 -7.75 5.98 7.29
N THR A 67 -7.74 4.65 7.20
CA THR A 67 -7.60 3.78 8.37
C THR A 67 -6.24 3.97 9.04
N TYR A 68 -5.16 4.09 8.26
CA TYR A 68 -3.81 4.33 8.80
C TYR A 68 -3.67 5.72 9.43
N GLN A 69 -4.37 6.72 8.90
CA GLN A 69 -4.38 8.07 9.46
C GLN A 69 -4.97 8.16 10.87
N LYS A 70 -5.80 7.20 11.29
CA LYS A 70 -6.34 7.15 12.66
C LYS A 70 -5.26 7.02 13.73
N ASP A 71 -4.14 6.37 13.41
CA ASP A 71 -2.99 6.22 14.31
C ASP A 71 -1.69 6.38 13.51
N VAL A 72 -1.38 7.64 13.18
CA VAL A 72 -0.20 7.96 12.39
C VAL A 72 1.09 7.38 12.98
N PRO A 73 1.45 7.64 14.26
CA PRO A 73 2.76 7.24 14.79
C PRO A 73 2.93 5.72 14.94
N ALA A 74 1.86 4.95 15.22
CA ALA A 74 1.95 3.50 15.26
C ALA A 74 2.01 2.90 13.84
N ASN A 75 1.22 3.44 12.91
CA ASN A 75 1.19 2.94 11.53
C ASN A 75 2.47 3.28 10.75
N CYS A 76 3.08 4.45 10.97
CA CYS A 76 4.40 4.78 10.40
C CYS A 76 5.46 3.75 10.84
N ARG A 77 5.50 3.41 12.14
CA ARG A 77 6.42 2.39 12.67
C ARG A 77 6.14 1.01 12.05
N ARG A 78 4.88 0.60 12.00
CA ARG A 78 4.48 -0.65 11.36
C ARG A 78 4.82 -0.70 9.87
N ALA A 79 4.71 0.43 9.16
CA ALA A 79 5.02 0.51 7.74
C ALA A 79 6.48 0.17 7.48
N ILE A 80 7.42 0.80 8.21
CA ILE A 80 8.86 0.50 8.07
C ILE A 80 9.23 -0.88 8.63
N GLU A 81 8.58 -1.36 9.69
CA GLU A 81 8.84 -2.73 10.19
C GLU A 81 8.38 -3.80 9.21
N THR A 82 7.23 -3.59 8.54
CA THR A 82 6.63 -4.58 7.65
C THR A 82 7.18 -4.50 6.23
N PHE A 83 7.51 -3.30 5.75
CA PHE A 83 7.87 -3.01 4.36
C PHE A 83 9.23 -2.29 4.21
N GLY A 84 10.01 -2.24 5.29
CA GLY A 84 11.36 -1.71 5.28
C GLY A 84 12.41 -2.63 4.67
N PRO A 85 13.70 -2.34 4.89
CA PRO A 85 14.81 -3.15 4.37
C PRO A 85 14.77 -4.59 4.88
N SER A 86 14.20 -4.83 6.07
CA SER A 86 14.06 -6.17 6.65
C SER A 86 12.79 -6.92 6.19
N SER A 87 11.99 -6.33 5.30
CA SER A 87 10.78 -6.98 4.80
C SER A 87 11.07 -8.16 3.89
N ARG A 88 10.24 -9.20 4.00
CA ARG A 88 10.24 -10.35 3.08
C ARG A 88 9.20 -10.23 1.96
N ILE A 89 8.31 -9.24 2.03
CA ILE A 89 7.21 -9.08 1.06
C ILE A 89 7.67 -8.16 -0.07
N VAL A 90 8.01 -6.92 0.28
CA VAL A 90 8.59 -5.93 -0.64
C VAL A 90 9.72 -5.22 0.10
N PRO A 91 10.95 -5.72 -0.02
CA PRO A 91 12.09 -5.12 0.68
C PRO A 91 12.31 -3.70 0.17
N ASN A 92 12.58 -2.77 1.09
CA ASN A 92 12.83 -1.35 0.83
C ASN A 92 11.65 -0.58 0.24
N LEU A 93 10.42 -1.11 0.31
CA LEU A 93 9.25 -0.38 -0.18
C LEU A 93 9.01 0.91 0.63
N ILE A 94 9.21 0.85 1.94
CA ILE A 94 9.23 2.02 2.81
C ILE A 94 10.65 2.20 3.29
N VAL A 95 11.22 3.37 3.11
CA VAL A 95 12.56 3.72 3.59
C VAL A 95 12.47 4.92 4.50
N LYS A 96 13.52 5.12 5.30
CA LYS A 96 13.70 6.43 5.94
C LYS A 96 14.08 7.43 4.86
N ARG A 97 13.46 8.60 4.91
CA ARG A 97 13.78 9.72 4.02
C ARG A 97 15.22 10.18 4.23
#